data_AF-A0A1L9PD58-F1
#
_entry.id   AF-A0A1L9PD58-F1
#
_cell.length_a   1.000
_cell.length_b   1.000
_cell.length_c   1.000
_cell.angle_alpha   90.00
_cell.angle_beta   90.00
_cell.angle_gamma   90.00
#
_symmetry.space_group_name_H-M   'P 1'
#
loop_
_entity.id
_entity.type
_entity.pdbx_description
1 polymer ?
#
loop_
_entity_poly.entity_id
_entity_poly.type
_entity_poly.pdbx_seq_one_letter_code
_entity_poly.pdbx_strand_id
1 'polypeptide(L)'
;MSLKLKVRNISRPLCQGLENALELAGKRETAQRFRQIQHERFGLSSSECESLRSYFIYDELIWISRQRGKSLWYMMEDMKPASEEPPGGDEPPEGYEFLHASFRENKGERQRAIDAFESARKRIKKSPLYRAMKSQQQCRNWHLSDWLVSRCKESGGCCVRECRCCDKNSYEAEDRKGHCTPACECCQKEKGLQFPIDLEGYREELYFNVDPADSDVFSRRMMDPYVWGLLNKNEIVLQGCSPNVVV
;
A
#
# COMPACT_ATOMS: atom_id res chain seq x y z
N MET A 1 -23.54 -7.76 -17.68
CA MET A 1 -22.59 -6.65 -17.95
C MET A 1 -23.35 -5.45 -18.50
N SER A 2 -23.31 -4.30 -17.81
CA SER A 2 -24.06 -3.09 -18.19
C SER A 2 -23.58 -2.48 -19.52
N LEU A 3 -24.43 -1.69 -20.18
CA LEU A 3 -24.08 -0.98 -21.42
C LEU A 3 -22.86 -0.07 -21.21
N LYS A 4 -22.77 0.62 -20.07
CA LYS A 4 -21.61 1.46 -19.68
C LYS A 4 -20.30 0.67 -19.72
N LEU A 5 -20.28 -0.53 -19.12
CA LEU A 5 -19.09 -1.38 -19.09
C LEU A 5 -18.72 -1.93 -20.46
N LYS A 6 -19.71 -2.23 -21.31
CA LYS A 6 -19.47 -2.61 -22.72
C LYS A 6 -18.79 -1.48 -23.49
N VAL A 7 -19.35 -0.26 -23.42
CA VAL A 7 -18.78 0.93 -24.07
C VAL A 7 -17.36 1.17 -23.58
N ARG A 8 -17.12 1.14 -22.26
CA ARG A 8 -15.79 1.27 -21.64
C ARG A 8 -14.78 0.29 -22.22
N ASN A 9 -15.18 -0.98 -22.37
CA ASN A 9 -14.29 -2.03 -22.87
C ASN A 9 -13.95 -1.82 -24.35
N ILE A 10 -14.91 -1.35 -25.16
CA ILE A 10 -14.73 -1.03 -26.58
C ILE A 10 -13.85 0.22 -26.75
N SER A 11 -14.11 1.28 -25.99
CA SER A 11 -13.37 2.55 -26.10
C SER A 11 -11.99 2.53 -25.43
N ARG A 12 -11.67 1.49 -24.65
CA ARG A 12 -10.42 1.40 -23.87
C ARG A 12 -9.16 1.66 -24.70
N PRO A 13 -8.94 1.03 -25.87
CA PRO A 13 -7.68 1.23 -26.61
C PRO A 13 -7.47 2.69 -27.01
N LEU A 14 -8.54 3.36 -27.46
CA LEU A 14 -8.50 4.79 -27.79
C LEU A 14 -8.21 5.65 -26.57
N CYS A 15 -8.91 5.40 -25.45
CA CYS A 15 -8.69 6.16 -24.22
C CYS A 15 -7.25 6.00 -23.70
N GLN A 16 -6.72 4.77 -23.72
CA GLN A 16 -5.33 4.49 -23.33
C GLN A 16 -4.32 5.18 -24.27
N GLY A 17 -4.57 5.18 -25.58
CA GLY A 17 -3.74 5.91 -26.53
C GLY A 17 -3.67 7.41 -26.22
N LEU A 18 -4.81 8.03 -25.91
CA LEU A 18 -4.88 9.45 -25.51
C LEU A 18 -4.18 9.71 -24.17
N GLU A 19 -4.39 8.85 -23.17
CA GLU A 19 -3.69 8.94 -21.88
C GLU A 19 -2.17 8.90 -22.05
N ASN A 20 -1.67 7.94 -22.83
CA ASN A 20 -0.24 7.78 -23.08
C ASN A 20 0.34 8.99 -23.82
N ALA A 21 -0.38 9.52 -24.82
CA ALA A 21 0.03 10.72 -25.53
C ALA A 21 0.11 11.94 -24.59
N LEU A 22 -0.84 12.07 -23.66
CA LEU A 22 -0.82 13.12 -22.64
C LEU A 22 0.38 12.97 -21.69
N GLU A 23 0.66 11.76 -21.22
CA GLU A 23 1.81 11.51 -20.33
C GLU A 23 3.15 11.75 -21.04
N LEU A 24 3.31 11.30 -22.29
CA LEU A 24 4.49 11.57 -23.12
C LEU A 24 4.71 13.07 -23.35
N ALA A 25 3.63 13.84 -23.46
CA ALA A 25 3.69 15.29 -23.58
C ALA A 25 3.91 16.02 -22.23
N GLY A 26 4.19 15.30 -21.13
CA GLY A 26 4.34 15.87 -19.80
C GLY A 26 3.02 16.35 -19.16
N LYS A 27 1.87 16.10 -19.79
CA LYS A 27 0.53 16.51 -19.33
C LYS A 27 -0.11 15.47 -18.41
N ARG A 28 0.65 14.98 -17.43
CA ARG A 28 0.23 13.93 -16.51
C ARG A 28 -1.07 14.28 -15.76
N GLU A 29 -1.21 15.51 -15.29
CA GLU A 29 -2.43 15.92 -14.57
C GLU A 29 -3.66 15.84 -15.47
N THR A 30 -3.55 16.28 -16.73
CA THR A 30 -4.62 16.12 -17.72
C THR A 30 -4.94 14.65 -17.97
N ALA A 31 -3.93 13.78 -18.03
CA ALA A 31 -4.12 12.33 -18.14
C ALA A 31 -4.86 11.75 -16.91
N GLN A 32 -4.50 12.17 -15.69
CA GLN A 32 -5.18 11.76 -14.47
C GLN A 32 -6.63 12.21 -14.41
N ARG A 33 -6.91 13.48 -14.73
CA ARG A 33 -8.30 13.99 -14.84
C ARG A 33 -9.10 13.21 -15.88
N PHE A 34 -8.50 12.88 -17.02
CA PHE A 34 -9.16 12.08 -18.04
C PHE A 34 -9.47 10.65 -17.56
N ARG A 35 -8.58 10.01 -16.80
CA ARG A 35 -8.84 8.70 -16.16
C ARG A 35 -9.95 8.79 -15.12
N GLN A 36 -9.99 9.86 -14.34
CA GLN A 36 -11.06 10.11 -13.37
C GLN A 36 -12.41 10.23 -14.07
N ILE A 37 -12.51 11.04 -15.14
CA ILE A 37 -13.73 11.16 -15.95
C ILE A 37 -14.17 9.80 -16.52
N GLN A 38 -13.23 9.00 -17.02
CA GLN A 38 -13.55 7.64 -17.49
C GLN A 38 -14.11 6.77 -16.35
N HIS A 39 -13.52 6.85 -15.16
CA HIS A 39 -13.99 6.10 -14.00
C HIS A 39 -15.37 6.55 -13.55
N GLU A 40 -15.62 7.86 -13.42
CA GLU A 40 -16.93 8.42 -13.06
C GLU A 40 -18.01 8.07 -14.10
N ARG A 41 -17.66 8.08 -15.39
CA ARG A 41 -18.63 7.82 -16.47
C ARG A 41 -18.98 6.35 -16.60
N PHE A 42 -17.99 5.47 -16.50
CA PHE A 42 -18.15 4.06 -16.80
C PHE A 42 -18.16 3.13 -15.58
N GLY A 43 -17.53 3.55 -14.49
CA GLY A 43 -17.40 2.80 -13.26
C GLY A 43 -16.53 1.55 -13.39
N LEU A 44 -16.57 0.76 -12.32
CA LEU A 44 -16.07 -0.60 -12.24
C LEU A 44 -17.24 -1.59 -12.25
N SER A 45 -17.02 -2.83 -12.67
CA SER A 45 -17.97 -3.91 -12.36
C SER A 45 -17.92 -4.26 -10.88
N SER A 46 -18.95 -4.92 -10.34
CA SER A 46 -18.96 -5.39 -8.94
C SER A 46 -17.71 -6.20 -8.61
N SER A 47 -17.33 -7.13 -9.50
CA SER A 47 -16.10 -7.92 -9.36
C SER A 47 -14.80 -7.11 -9.43
N GLU A 48 -14.77 -6.00 -10.18
CA GLU A 48 -13.62 -5.09 -10.20
C GLU A 48 -13.58 -4.24 -8.93
N CYS A 49 -14.72 -3.82 -8.37
CA CYS A 49 -14.79 -3.14 -7.08
C CYS A 49 -14.31 -4.05 -5.94
N GLU A 50 -14.80 -5.30 -5.88
CA GLU A 50 -14.33 -6.30 -4.92
C GLU A 50 -12.82 -6.53 -5.04
N SER A 51 -12.34 -6.68 -6.28
CA SER A 51 -10.90 -6.83 -6.53
C SER A 51 -10.10 -5.59 -6.13
N LEU A 52 -10.65 -4.38 -6.26
CA LEU A 52 -9.99 -3.16 -5.80
C LEU A 52 -9.93 -3.12 -4.27
N ARG A 53 -10.99 -3.54 -3.58
CA ARG A 53 -10.95 -3.69 -2.12
C ARG A 53 -9.87 -4.67 -1.69
N SER A 54 -9.89 -5.88 -2.27
CA SER A 54 -8.86 -6.89 -2.01
C SER A 54 -7.46 -6.37 -2.32
N TYR A 55 -7.27 -5.59 -3.39
CA TYR A 55 -5.97 -5.00 -3.72
C TYR A 55 -5.41 -4.18 -2.54
N PHE A 56 -6.20 -3.25 -1.98
CA PHE A 56 -5.72 -2.42 -0.86
C PHE A 56 -5.52 -3.22 0.43
N ILE A 57 -6.44 -4.14 0.75
CA ILE A 57 -6.34 -5.00 1.94
C ILE A 57 -5.05 -5.81 1.90
N TYR A 58 -4.81 -6.50 0.79
CA TYR A 58 -3.64 -7.37 0.66
C TYR A 58 -2.36 -6.57 0.44
N ASP A 59 -2.41 -5.36 -0.14
CA ASP A 59 -1.24 -4.46 -0.13
C ASP A 59 -0.82 -4.14 1.31
N GLU A 60 -1.76 -3.70 2.16
CA GLU A 60 -1.50 -3.40 3.55
C GLU A 60 -1.04 -4.63 4.34
N LEU A 61 -1.66 -5.79 4.14
CA LEU A 61 -1.25 -7.03 4.81
C LEU A 61 0.18 -7.44 4.44
N ILE A 62 0.58 -7.27 3.17
CA ILE A 62 1.97 -7.52 2.75
C ILE A 62 2.94 -6.63 3.52
N TRP A 63 2.60 -5.36 3.73
CA TRP A 63 3.40 -4.44 4.54
C TRP A 63 3.49 -4.85 5.99
N ILE A 64 2.35 -5.19 6.60
CA ILE A 64 2.27 -5.61 7.99
C ILE A 64 3.11 -6.87 8.19
N SER A 65 2.93 -7.90 7.37
CA SER A 65 3.68 -9.14 7.47
C SER A 65 5.18 -8.93 7.21
N ARG A 66 5.57 -7.97 6.36
CA ARG A 66 6.99 -7.63 6.19
C ARG A 66 7.58 -7.00 7.45
N GLN A 67 6.86 -6.05 8.05
CA GLN A 67 7.31 -5.36 9.28
C GLN A 67 7.35 -6.33 10.46
N ARG A 68 6.26 -7.09 10.68
CA ARG A 68 6.17 -8.13 11.69
C ARG A 68 7.28 -9.17 11.54
N GLY A 69 7.54 -9.64 10.33
CA GLY A 69 8.60 -10.61 10.06
C GLY A 69 9.99 -10.09 10.41
N LYS A 70 10.27 -8.81 10.14
CA LYS A 70 11.54 -8.17 10.53
C LYS A 70 11.69 -8.10 12.05
N SER A 71 10.63 -7.72 12.77
CA SER A 71 10.65 -7.69 14.24
C SER A 71 10.83 -9.08 14.86
N LEU A 72 10.12 -10.09 14.35
CA LEU A 72 10.29 -11.49 14.78
C LEU A 72 11.71 -11.99 14.53
N TRP A 73 12.29 -11.66 13.38
CA TRP A 73 13.66 -12.04 13.05
C TRP A 73 14.67 -11.43 14.03
N TYR A 74 14.59 -10.13 14.32
CA TYR A 74 15.50 -9.51 15.30
C TYR A 74 15.33 -10.11 16.70
N MET A 75 14.11 -10.36 17.16
CA MET A 75 13.88 -11.01 18.46
C MET A 75 14.52 -12.40 18.52
N MET A 76 14.48 -13.17 17.42
CA MET A 76 15.15 -14.47 17.36
C MET A 76 16.68 -14.34 17.36
N GLU A 77 17.24 -13.34 16.67
CA GLU A 77 18.68 -13.09 16.67
C GLU A 77 19.18 -12.61 18.04
N ASP A 78 18.41 -11.76 18.73
CA ASP A 78 18.73 -11.27 20.08
C ASP A 78 18.71 -12.40 21.13
N MET A 79 17.98 -13.50 20.87
CA MET A 79 17.97 -14.70 21.73
C MET A 79 19.15 -15.63 21.49
N LYS A 80 19.91 -15.48 20.39
CA LYS A 80 21.08 -16.33 20.16
C LYS A 80 22.18 -15.95 21.16
N PRO A 81 22.86 -16.94 21.77
CA PRO A 81 23.96 -16.64 22.67
C PRO A 81 25.07 -15.89 21.93
N ALA A 82 25.68 -14.92 22.61
CA ALA A 82 26.79 -14.13 22.06
C ALA A 82 28.10 -14.93 21.85
N SER A 83 28.16 -16.17 22.35
CA SER A 83 29.31 -17.08 22.24
C SER A 83 29.02 -18.24 21.29
N GLU A 84 30.00 -18.60 20.46
CA GLU A 84 29.99 -19.82 19.61
C GLU A 84 30.17 -21.11 20.43
N GLU A 85 30.47 -21.04 21.73
CA GLU A 85 30.53 -22.22 22.58
C GLU A 85 29.12 -22.68 22.96
N PRO A 86 28.74 -23.93 22.62
CA PRO A 86 27.41 -24.43 22.92
C PRO A 86 27.28 -24.55 24.45
N PRO A 87 26.25 -23.94 25.06
CA PRO A 87 25.83 -24.34 26.39
C PRO A 87 25.55 -25.85 26.33
N GLY A 88 25.97 -26.61 27.33
CA GLY A 88 25.86 -28.08 27.37
C GLY A 88 24.45 -28.65 27.43
N GLY A 89 23.49 -28.10 26.68
CA GLY A 89 22.16 -28.62 26.47
C GLY A 89 21.69 -28.30 25.04
N ASP A 90 21.22 -29.32 24.33
CA ASP A 90 20.65 -29.23 22.97
C ASP A 90 19.30 -28.47 22.91
N GLU A 91 18.85 -27.88 24.03
CA GLU A 91 17.55 -27.23 24.12
C GLU A 91 17.63 -25.75 23.67
N PRO A 92 16.72 -25.32 22.77
CA PRO A 92 16.67 -23.93 22.33
C PRO A 92 16.30 -22.99 23.50
N PRO A 93 16.70 -21.70 23.43
CA PRO A 93 16.30 -20.72 24.43
C PRO A 93 14.79 -20.67 24.63
N GLU A 94 14.35 -20.40 25.86
CA GLU A 94 12.93 -20.26 26.19
C GLU A 94 12.26 -19.25 25.25
N GLY A 95 11.15 -19.65 24.62
CA GLY A 95 10.41 -18.82 23.67
C GLY A 95 10.95 -18.81 22.23
N TYR A 96 12.14 -19.36 21.95
CA TYR A 96 12.69 -19.42 20.59
C TYR A 96 11.81 -20.23 19.64
N GLU A 97 11.32 -21.39 20.08
CA GLU A 97 10.42 -22.24 19.27
C GLU A 97 9.12 -21.50 18.90
N PHE A 98 8.55 -20.75 19.84
CA PHE A 98 7.36 -19.93 19.63
C PHE A 98 7.61 -18.82 18.61
N LEU A 99 8.71 -18.09 18.73
CA LEU A 99 9.08 -17.04 17.77
C LEU A 99 9.35 -17.62 16.38
N HIS A 100 10.04 -18.75 16.32
CA HIS A 100 10.33 -19.43 15.05
C HIS A 100 9.06 -19.94 14.37
N ALA A 101 8.10 -20.50 15.13
CA ALA A 101 6.79 -20.87 14.62
C ALA A 101 6.02 -19.64 14.10
N SER A 102 5.96 -18.56 14.88
CA SER A 102 5.33 -17.30 14.51
C SER A 102 5.94 -16.69 13.25
N PHE A 103 7.27 -16.75 13.11
CA PHE A 103 7.99 -16.27 11.93
C PHE A 103 7.66 -17.10 10.68
N ARG A 104 7.59 -18.43 10.81
CA ARG A 104 7.19 -19.32 9.72
C ARG A 104 5.76 -19.07 9.27
N GLU A 105 4.83 -18.93 10.23
CA GLU A 105 3.44 -18.61 9.95
C GLU A 105 3.32 -17.25 9.25
N ASN A 106 4.01 -16.22 9.75
CA ASN A 106 4.06 -14.89 9.14
C ASN A 106 4.50 -14.94 7.66
N LYS A 107 5.48 -15.79 7.35
CA LYS A 107 5.95 -16.00 5.97
C LYS A 107 4.86 -16.64 5.11
N GLY A 108 4.13 -17.61 5.66
CA GLY A 108 2.96 -18.23 5.01
C GLY A 108 1.85 -17.23 4.72
N GLU A 109 1.47 -16.42 5.71
CA GLU A 109 0.46 -15.36 5.54
C GLU A 109 0.88 -14.32 4.53
N ARG A 110 2.16 -13.90 4.56
CA ARG A 110 2.68 -12.97 3.56
C ARG A 110 2.55 -13.54 2.15
N GLN A 111 2.84 -14.83 1.96
CA GLN A 111 2.72 -15.45 0.64
C GLN A 111 1.26 -15.50 0.17
N ARG A 112 0.33 -15.90 1.06
CA ARG A 112 -1.13 -15.85 0.76
C ARG A 112 -1.58 -14.44 0.35
N ALA A 113 -1.14 -13.43 1.09
CA ALA A 113 -1.44 -12.03 0.79
C ALA A 113 -0.87 -11.60 -0.57
N ILE A 114 0.35 -12.00 -0.92
CA ILE A 114 0.95 -11.74 -2.25
C ILE A 114 0.11 -12.38 -3.36
N ASP A 115 -0.28 -13.65 -3.21
CA ASP A 115 -1.04 -14.36 -4.22
C ASP A 115 -2.43 -13.73 -4.43
N ALA A 116 -3.09 -13.34 -3.33
CA ALA A 116 -4.38 -12.67 -3.36
C ALA A 116 -4.28 -11.24 -3.95
N PHE A 117 -3.24 -10.49 -3.57
CA PHE A 117 -2.91 -9.18 -4.16
C PHE A 117 -2.73 -9.28 -5.68
N GLU A 118 -1.97 -10.27 -6.15
CA GLU A 118 -1.71 -10.45 -7.57
C GLU A 118 -2.97 -10.85 -8.36
N SER A 119 -3.82 -11.70 -7.77
CA SER A 119 -5.13 -12.05 -8.32
C SER A 119 -6.03 -10.83 -8.46
N ALA A 120 -6.13 -10.02 -7.40
CA ALA A 120 -6.87 -8.76 -7.37
C ALA A 120 -6.34 -7.78 -8.42
N ARG A 121 -5.02 -7.55 -8.43
CA ARG A 121 -4.30 -6.70 -9.40
C ARG A 121 -4.63 -7.10 -10.83
N LYS A 122 -4.58 -8.40 -11.16
CA LYS A 122 -4.87 -8.91 -12.51
C LYS A 122 -6.27 -8.56 -13.00
N ARG A 123 -7.26 -8.51 -12.10
CA ARG A 123 -8.66 -8.18 -12.42
C ARG A 123 -8.84 -6.68 -12.69
N ILE A 124 -8.21 -5.82 -11.89
CA ILE A 124 -8.36 -4.36 -12.01
C ILE A 124 -7.38 -3.72 -12.99
N LYS A 125 -6.33 -4.42 -13.46
CA LYS A 125 -5.20 -3.83 -14.21
C LYS A 125 -5.58 -3.04 -15.47
N LYS A 126 -6.72 -3.37 -16.07
CA LYS A 126 -7.22 -2.72 -17.30
C LYS A 126 -8.21 -1.57 -17.03
N SER A 127 -8.54 -1.31 -15.77
CA SER A 127 -9.44 -0.22 -15.38
C SER A 127 -8.73 1.14 -15.47
N PRO A 128 -9.47 2.23 -15.74
CA PRO A 128 -8.91 3.58 -15.69
C PRO A 128 -8.38 3.93 -14.29
N LEU A 129 -9.06 3.46 -13.24
CA LEU A 129 -8.65 3.66 -11.85
C LEU A 129 -7.28 3.04 -11.57
N TYR A 130 -7.04 1.80 -11.96
CA TYR A 130 -5.73 1.17 -11.75
C TYR A 130 -4.61 1.89 -12.52
N ARG A 131 -4.87 2.35 -13.74
CA ARG A 131 -3.89 3.15 -14.49
C ARG A 131 -3.58 4.47 -13.78
N ALA A 132 -4.61 5.11 -13.20
CA ALA A 132 -4.42 6.33 -12.43
C ALA A 132 -3.56 6.07 -11.20
N MET A 133 -3.87 5.03 -10.44
CA MET A 133 -3.10 4.59 -9.28
C MET A 133 -1.64 4.28 -9.63
N LYS A 134 -1.37 3.57 -10.72
CA LYS A 134 0.02 3.32 -11.16
C LYS A 134 0.77 4.59 -11.53
N SER A 135 0.12 5.51 -12.26
CA SER A 135 0.71 6.82 -12.60
C SER A 135 0.94 7.69 -11.35
N GLN A 136 0.09 7.57 -10.32
CA GLN A 136 0.26 8.24 -9.03
C GLN A 136 1.40 7.68 -8.22
N GLN A 137 1.48 6.36 -8.10
CA GLN A 137 2.52 5.69 -7.33
C GLN A 137 3.93 5.85 -7.93
N GLN A 138 4.05 6.22 -9.21
CA GLN A 138 5.33 6.60 -9.84
C GLN A 138 5.88 7.95 -9.35
N CYS A 139 5.04 8.85 -8.82
CA CYS A 139 5.52 10.11 -8.27
C CYS A 139 6.18 9.86 -6.91
N ARG A 140 7.47 10.22 -6.78
CA ARG A 140 8.34 9.81 -5.67
C ARG A 140 7.72 9.97 -4.27
N ASN A 141 6.92 11.02 -4.08
CA ASN A 141 6.39 11.46 -2.80
C ASN A 141 4.86 11.32 -2.68
N TRP A 142 4.21 10.48 -3.49
CA TRP A 142 2.74 10.31 -3.45
C TRP A 142 2.22 9.99 -2.03
N HIS A 143 2.95 9.13 -1.31
CA HIS A 143 2.64 8.73 0.07
C HIS A 143 2.82 9.87 1.07
N LEU A 144 3.57 10.92 0.73
CA LEU A 144 3.82 12.09 1.58
C LEU A 144 2.84 13.24 1.32
N SER A 145 1.71 12.97 0.66
CA SER A 145 0.65 13.96 0.52
C SER A 145 0.23 14.53 1.88
N ASP A 146 -0.13 15.81 1.92
CA ASP A 146 -0.53 16.49 3.16
C ASP A 146 -1.65 15.76 3.91
N TRP A 147 -2.60 15.18 3.17
CA TRP A 147 -3.69 14.42 3.75
C TRP A 147 -3.18 13.18 4.50
N LEU A 148 -2.37 12.32 3.84
CA LEU A 148 -1.84 11.12 4.47
C LEU A 148 -0.89 11.44 5.63
N VAL A 149 -0.07 12.49 5.48
CA VAL A 149 0.79 12.98 6.56
C VAL A 149 -0.03 13.44 7.74
N SER A 150 -1.07 14.25 7.52
CA SER A 150 -1.94 14.74 8.60
C SER A 150 -2.65 13.59 9.30
N ARG A 151 -3.17 12.62 8.56
CA ARG A 151 -3.78 11.40 9.12
C ARG A 151 -2.81 10.61 10.00
N CYS A 152 -1.58 10.42 9.52
CA CYS A 152 -0.55 9.75 10.30
C CYS A 152 -0.20 10.56 11.57
N LYS A 153 -0.20 11.89 11.50
CA LYS A 153 0.05 12.74 12.68
C LYS A 153 -1.10 12.66 13.70
N GLU A 154 -2.34 12.77 13.24
CA GLU A 154 -3.56 12.67 14.07
C GLU A 154 -3.65 11.33 14.80
N SER A 155 -3.19 10.24 14.19
CA SER A 155 -3.17 8.92 14.81
C SER A 155 -1.99 8.70 15.77
N GLY A 156 -1.21 9.73 16.10
CA GLY A 156 0.03 9.62 16.88
C GLY A 156 1.12 8.80 16.18
N GLY A 157 1.09 8.76 14.84
CA GLY A 157 1.96 7.95 14.00
C GLY A 157 3.39 8.50 13.85
N CYS A 158 4.17 7.90 12.97
CA CYS A 158 5.61 8.23 12.83
C CYS A 158 5.87 9.64 12.27
N CYS A 159 4.86 10.30 11.68
CA CYS A 159 5.01 11.64 11.09
C CYS A 159 5.08 12.80 12.10
N VAL A 160 4.73 12.57 13.38
CA VAL A 160 5.01 13.53 14.47
C VAL A 160 6.28 13.18 15.25
N ARG A 161 6.94 12.07 14.93
CA ARG A 161 8.05 11.51 15.72
C ARG A 161 9.38 11.62 14.99
N GLU A 162 10.48 11.60 15.75
CA GLU A 162 11.84 11.68 15.20
C GLU A 162 12.23 10.45 14.37
N CYS A 163 11.60 9.29 14.63
CA CYS A 163 11.86 8.08 13.86
C CYS A 163 11.60 8.28 12.36
N ARG A 164 10.55 9.05 12.00
CA ARG A 164 10.15 9.38 10.62
C ARG A 164 10.16 8.18 9.67
N CYS A 165 9.71 7.02 10.16
CA CYS A 165 9.68 5.79 9.36
C CYS A 165 8.89 5.96 8.06
N CYS A 166 7.85 6.79 8.00
CA CYS A 166 7.09 7.05 6.77
C CYS A 166 7.91 7.71 5.66
N ASP A 167 8.93 8.50 6.01
CA ASP A 167 9.78 9.22 5.06
C ASP A 167 11.04 8.40 4.72
N LYS A 168 11.56 7.69 5.73
CA LYS A 168 12.80 6.89 5.64
C LYS A 168 12.58 5.50 5.07
N ASN A 169 11.37 4.93 5.18
CA ASN A 169 11.07 3.59 4.71
C ASN A 169 10.94 3.54 3.17
N SER A 170 12.07 3.61 2.49
CA SER A 170 12.35 2.63 1.44
C SER A 170 12.81 1.36 2.14
N TYR A 171 11.89 0.47 2.52
CA TYR A 171 12.33 -0.92 2.66
C TYR A 171 13.00 -1.26 1.32
N GLU A 172 14.16 -1.89 1.34
CA GLU A 172 15.12 -2.03 0.22
C GLU A 172 14.57 -2.61 -1.10
N ALA A 173 13.28 -2.91 -1.19
CA ALA A 173 12.57 -3.08 -2.47
C ALA A 173 11.91 -1.75 -2.85
N GLU A 174 12.41 -1.11 -3.91
CA GLU A 174 12.05 0.20 -4.44
C GLU A 174 10.55 0.43 -4.76
N ASP A 175 9.72 -0.61 -4.67
CA ASP A 175 8.38 -0.64 -5.28
C ASP A 175 7.20 -0.29 -4.36
N ARG A 176 7.39 -0.21 -3.04
CA ARG A 176 6.29 0.10 -2.12
C ARG A 176 6.69 1.19 -1.14
N LYS A 177 5.91 2.28 -1.10
CA LYS A 177 6.01 3.38 -0.12
C LYS A 177 4.67 3.56 0.61
N GLY A 178 4.68 4.07 1.84
CA GLY A 178 3.46 4.23 2.63
C GLY A 178 3.72 4.73 4.05
N HIS A 179 2.64 4.98 4.78
CA HIS A 179 2.70 5.33 6.21
C HIS A 179 2.83 4.10 7.11
N CYS A 180 3.08 4.34 8.40
CA CYS A 180 3.28 3.28 9.38
C CYS A 180 2.04 2.37 9.49
N THR A 181 2.26 1.06 9.46
CA THR A 181 1.22 0.07 9.73
C THR A 181 1.19 -0.25 11.23
N PRO A 182 0.16 -0.96 11.72
CA PRO A 182 0.15 -1.47 13.10
C PRO A 182 1.33 -2.39 13.46
N ALA A 183 2.03 -2.96 12.46
CA ALA A 183 3.26 -3.73 12.67
C ALA A 183 4.55 -2.89 12.68
N CYS A 184 4.47 -1.56 12.59
CA CYS A 184 5.65 -0.71 12.64
C CYS A 184 6.32 -0.79 14.02
N GLU A 185 7.56 -1.24 14.06
CA GLU A 185 8.34 -1.41 15.31
C GLU A 185 8.37 -0.15 16.17
N CYS A 186 8.64 1.03 15.60
CA CYS A 186 8.63 2.29 16.36
C CYS A 186 7.24 2.60 16.94
N CYS A 187 6.16 2.29 16.21
CA CYS A 187 4.80 2.47 16.71
C CYS A 187 4.46 1.49 17.84
N GLN A 188 4.94 0.25 17.74
CA GLN A 188 4.72 -0.79 18.75
C GLN A 188 5.46 -0.46 20.05
N LYS A 189 6.73 -0.05 19.97
CA LYS A 189 7.53 0.37 21.13
C LYS A 189 6.88 1.54 21.87
N GLU A 190 6.37 2.54 21.14
CA GLU A 190 5.62 3.65 21.75
C GLU A 190 4.40 3.16 22.52
N LYS A 191 3.69 2.17 21.98
CA LYS A 191 2.51 1.57 22.62
C LYS A 191 2.88 0.59 23.75
N GLY A 192 4.17 0.45 24.08
CA GLY A 192 4.66 -0.49 25.09
C GLY A 192 4.50 -1.96 24.69
N LEU A 193 4.29 -2.26 23.41
CA LEU A 193 4.17 -3.64 22.94
C LEU A 193 5.55 -4.31 22.92
N GLN A 194 5.64 -5.41 23.66
CA GLN A 194 6.87 -6.22 23.77
C GLN A 194 6.97 -7.24 22.64
N PHE A 195 5.85 -7.62 22.04
CA PHE A 195 5.78 -8.57 20.94
C PHE A 195 5.12 -7.94 19.71
N PRO A 196 5.48 -8.36 18.49
CA PRO A 196 4.81 -7.91 17.29
C PRO A 196 3.34 -8.29 17.33
N ILE A 197 2.47 -7.40 16.84
CA ILE A 197 1.04 -7.69 16.74
C ILE A 197 0.79 -9.03 16.04
N ASP A 198 -0.28 -9.70 16.46
CA ASP A 198 -0.79 -10.85 15.72
C ASP A 198 -1.46 -10.39 14.41
N LEU A 199 -1.39 -11.23 13.39
CA LEU A 199 -2.17 -11.08 12.18
C LEU A 199 -3.58 -11.68 12.34
N GLU A 200 -3.80 -12.54 13.33
CA GLU A 200 -5.11 -13.09 13.64
C GLU A 200 -6.09 -11.95 13.97
N GLY A 201 -7.14 -11.81 13.16
CA GLY A 201 -8.13 -10.74 13.28
C GLY A 201 -7.71 -9.38 12.73
N TYR A 202 -6.52 -9.24 12.11
CA TYR A 202 -6.21 -8.06 11.30
C TYR A 202 -7.15 -8.06 10.08
N ARG A 203 -8.20 -7.24 10.20
CA ARG A 203 -9.45 -7.31 9.43
C ARG A 203 -9.21 -7.28 7.92
N GLU A 204 -10.00 -8.09 7.23
CA GLU A 204 -10.26 -7.99 5.80
C GLU A 204 -11.14 -6.75 5.43
N GLU A 205 -11.13 -5.69 6.25
CA GLU A 205 -11.99 -4.52 6.08
C GLU A 205 -11.16 -3.24 5.94
N LEU A 206 -11.39 -2.53 4.85
CA LEU A 206 -10.83 -1.19 4.64
C LEU A 206 -11.61 -0.18 5.48
N TYR A 207 -10.87 0.73 6.11
CA TYR A 207 -11.44 1.87 6.84
C TYR A 207 -12.02 2.98 5.93
N PHE A 208 -11.94 2.80 4.61
CA PHE A 208 -12.48 3.72 3.61
C PHE A 208 -13.12 2.94 2.45
N ASN A 209 -14.05 3.58 1.75
CA ASN A 209 -14.68 3.01 0.56
C ASN A 209 -13.85 3.30 -0.70
N VAL A 210 -13.48 2.26 -1.44
CA VAL A 210 -12.71 2.39 -2.69
C VAL A 210 -13.54 2.91 -3.88
N ASP A 211 -14.87 2.94 -3.72
CA ASP A 211 -15.82 3.51 -4.68
C ASP A 211 -16.80 4.42 -3.91
N PRO A 212 -16.30 5.58 -3.42
CA PRO A 212 -17.06 6.43 -2.51
C PRO A 212 -18.14 7.21 -3.24
N ALA A 213 -19.30 7.34 -2.60
CA ALA A 213 -20.32 8.30 -3.03
C ALA A 213 -19.81 9.74 -2.87
N ASP A 214 -20.45 10.69 -3.55
CA ASP A 214 -20.03 12.10 -3.50
C ASP A 214 -20.03 12.70 -2.08
N SER A 215 -20.93 12.21 -1.23
CA SER A 215 -21.05 12.60 0.18
C SER A 215 -19.97 12.03 1.09
N ASP A 216 -19.25 10.98 0.68
CA ASP A 216 -18.18 10.35 1.46
C ASP A 216 -16.85 11.09 1.23
N VAL A 217 -16.76 12.27 1.85
CA VAL A 217 -15.59 13.15 1.74
C VAL A 217 -14.33 12.47 2.24
N PHE A 218 -14.43 11.68 3.30
CA PHE A 218 -13.28 10.99 3.89
C PHE A 218 -12.66 10.00 2.91
N SER A 219 -13.47 9.08 2.36
CA SER A 219 -12.97 8.09 1.42
C SER A 219 -12.49 8.71 0.11
N ARG A 220 -13.10 9.81 -0.36
CA ARG A 220 -12.59 10.57 -1.51
C ARG A 220 -11.20 11.15 -1.24
N ARG A 221 -11.00 11.75 -0.07
CA ARG A 221 -9.69 12.29 0.34
C ARG A 221 -8.66 11.19 0.56
N MET A 222 -9.08 10.00 1.00
CA MET A 222 -8.22 8.83 1.04
C MET A 222 -7.85 8.36 -0.37
N MET A 223 -8.80 8.26 -1.29
CA MET A 223 -8.55 7.77 -2.65
C MET A 223 -7.64 8.68 -3.47
N ASP A 224 -7.68 9.99 -3.26
CA ASP A 224 -6.86 10.92 -4.03
C ASP A 224 -5.35 10.63 -3.99
N PRO A 225 -4.66 10.61 -2.84
CA PRO A 225 -3.22 10.40 -2.80
C PRO A 225 -2.78 9.01 -3.30
N TYR A 226 -3.64 7.98 -3.16
CA TYR A 226 -3.36 6.64 -3.68
C TYR A 226 -3.63 6.51 -5.18
N VAL A 227 -4.64 7.21 -5.73
CA VAL A 227 -5.15 6.96 -7.08
C VAL A 227 -5.02 8.17 -8.00
N TRP A 228 -5.52 9.33 -7.59
CA TRP A 228 -5.73 10.47 -8.49
C TRP A 228 -4.56 11.45 -8.44
N GLY A 229 -4.15 11.87 -7.24
CA GLY A 229 -3.15 12.92 -7.02
C GLY A 229 -3.56 14.26 -7.61
N LEU A 230 -4.83 14.61 -7.46
CA LEU A 230 -5.46 15.80 -8.04
C LEU A 230 -5.90 16.81 -6.97
N LEU A 231 -6.10 16.37 -5.71
CA LEU A 231 -6.38 17.26 -4.58
C LEU A 231 -5.06 17.77 -4.01
N ASN A 232 -4.94 19.10 -3.86
CA ASN A 232 -3.83 19.84 -3.24
C ASN A 232 -2.54 20.01 -4.09
N LYS A 233 -2.50 21.09 -4.88
CA LYS A 233 -1.26 21.66 -5.45
C LYS A 233 -1.04 23.14 -5.07
N ASN A 234 -1.61 23.60 -3.96
CA ASN A 234 -1.19 24.87 -3.41
C ASN A 234 0.08 24.60 -2.58
N GLU A 235 1.22 25.03 -3.12
CA GLU A 235 2.53 25.14 -2.45
C GLU A 235 3.21 23.84 -2.03
N ILE A 236 3.68 23.06 -3.01
CA ILE A 236 5.06 22.56 -3.11
C ILE A 236 5.19 22.01 -4.53
N VAL A 237 6.18 22.48 -5.27
CA VAL A 237 6.53 21.94 -6.57
C VAL A 237 6.88 20.46 -6.36
N LEU A 238 5.98 19.55 -6.74
CA LEU A 238 6.29 18.12 -6.87
C LEU A 238 7.26 17.95 -8.06
N GLN A 239 8.51 18.36 -7.88
CA GLN A 239 9.63 17.97 -8.72
C GLN A 239 9.85 16.47 -8.53
N GLY A 240 9.67 15.69 -9.60
CA GLY A 240 10.17 14.30 -9.65
C GLY A 240 9.14 13.21 -9.98
N CYS A 241 8.15 13.47 -10.83
CA CYS A 241 7.54 12.36 -11.57
C CYS A 241 8.44 12.13 -12.80
N SER A 242 9.43 11.23 -12.69
CA SER A 242 10.24 10.82 -13.85
C SER A 242 9.39 9.94 -14.78
N PRO A 243 9.37 10.20 -16.09
CA PRO A 243 8.78 9.27 -17.06
C PRO A 243 9.71 8.06 -17.20
N ASN A 244 9.53 7.04 -16.36
CA ASN A 244 10.13 5.74 -16.63
C ASN A 244 9.31 5.07 -17.74
N VAL A 245 9.82 5.22 -18.96
CA VAL A 245 9.49 4.41 -20.12
C VAL A 245 9.84 2.96 -19.78
N VAL A 246 8.83 2.12 -19.56
CA VAL A 246 8.99 0.67 -19.62
C VAL A 246 8.41 0.24 -20.96
N VAL A 247 9.30 -0.17 -21.87
CA VAL A 247 9.00 -0.82 -23.15
C VAL A 247 8.35 -2.17 -22.89
#